data_AF-A0A7C6S9K3-F1
#
_entry.id   AF-A0A7C6S9K3-F1
#
_cell.length_a   1.000
_cell.length_b   1.000
_cell.length_c   1.000
_cell.angle_alpha   90.00
_cell.angle_beta   90.00
_cell.angle_gamma   90.00
#
_symmetry.space_group_name_H-M   'P 1'
#
loop_
_entity.id
_entity.type
_entity.pdbx_description
1 polymer ?
#
loop_
_entity_poly.entity_id
_entity_poly.type
_entity_poly.pdbx_seq_one_letter_code
_entity_poly.pdbx_strand_id
1 'polypeptide(L)'
;MRTLMRITSIAMMGTGIFCIANGSAAFITVAFLIGSVFLLMGICEIIVGIKADFDITGRGFGILSDGIIAGVIGIVILTGQIVSDTTAQSIFAMWLLIEGVLSIRTNSLDVYHNTLEENTSLLLNILMILLAVYTFFNVSTFNFKAMILIGIAIILTGFRRFRTSFEIEYIRPRFLTGNQDRLDEALAEEKRALAKAKEGIREQKNAQRRIQKIKENMAEEREVLREASIRRMRIEKIKEKNK
;
A
#
# COMPACT_ATOMS: atom_id res chain seq x y z
N MET A 1 8.47 1.63 15.63
CA MET A 1 9.07 1.45 14.29
C MET A 1 9.01 2.76 13.49
N ARG A 2 7.82 3.30 13.19
CA ARG A 2 7.68 4.60 12.49
C ARG A 2 8.35 5.78 13.22
N THR A 3 8.17 5.90 14.54
CA THR A 3 8.79 6.99 15.33
C THR A 3 10.32 6.92 15.31
N LEU A 4 10.88 5.72 15.41
CA LEU A 4 12.32 5.48 15.35
C LEU A 4 12.90 5.95 14.00
N MET A 5 12.29 5.52 12.89
CA MET A 5 12.65 5.91 11.52
C MET A 5 12.58 7.43 11.30
N ARG A 6 11.55 8.10 11.86
CA ARG A 6 11.43 9.55 11.78
C ARG A 6 12.58 10.25 12.52
N ILE A 7 12.87 9.81 13.74
CA ILE A 7 13.94 10.40 14.58
C ILE A 7 15.30 10.22 13.90
N THR A 8 15.60 9.02 13.39
CA THR A 8 16.87 8.76 12.70
C THR A 8 16.98 9.53 11.39
N SER A 9 15.90 9.67 10.63
CA SER A 9 15.89 10.49 9.42
C SER A 9 16.12 11.98 9.70
N ILE A 10 15.54 12.50 10.80
CA ILE A 10 15.78 13.89 11.25
C ILE A 10 17.23 14.07 11.69
N ALA A 11 17.80 13.11 12.44
CA ALA A 11 19.19 13.13 12.84
C ALA A 11 20.13 13.11 11.62
N MET A 12 19.78 12.34 10.60
CA MET A 12 20.52 12.27 9.33
C MET A 12 20.48 13.61 8.60
N MET A 13 19.30 14.23 8.45
CA MET A 13 19.20 15.58 7.88
C MET A 13 20.00 16.61 8.70
N GLY A 14 19.93 16.56 10.03
CA GLY A 14 20.72 17.43 10.92
C GLY A 14 22.23 17.27 10.73
N THR A 15 22.69 16.03 10.53
CA THR A 15 24.10 15.74 10.23
C THR A 15 24.52 16.32 8.89
N GLY A 16 23.65 16.23 7.87
CA GLY A 16 23.91 16.87 6.59
C GLY A 16 23.99 18.40 6.68
N ILE A 17 23.11 19.04 7.46
CA ILE A 17 23.18 20.49 7.73
C ILE A 17 24.50 20.84 8.43
N PHE A 18 24.92 20.05 9.42
CA PHE A 18 26.20 20.24 10.10
C PHE A 18 27.40 20.13 9.14
N CYS A 19 27.36 19.21 8.17
CA CYS A 19 28.40 19.09 7.14
C CYS A 19 28.47 20.31 6.22
N ILE A 20 27.32 20.89 5.85
CA ILE A 20 27.27 22.12 5.04
C ILE A 20 27.82 23.31 5.84
N ALA A 21 27.44 23.45 7.11
CA ALA A 21 27.95 24.51 7.98
C ALA A 21 29.48 24.41 8.16
N ASN A 22 30.01 23.18 8.21
CA ASN A 22 31.45 22.90 8.31
C ASN A 22 32.06 22.53 6.95
N GLY A 23 31.61 23.17 5.86
CA GLY A 23 32.03 22.84 4.50
C GLY A 23 33.53 22.98 4.21
N SER A 24 34.28 23.68 5.06
CA SER A 24 35.75 23.82 4.96
C SER A 24 36.54 22.78 5.76
N ALA A 25 35.88 22.01 6.62
CA ALA A 25 36.52 20.96 7.41
C ALA A 25 36.87 19.75 6.53
N ALA A 26 37.93 19.03 6.90
CA ALA A 26 38.25 17.75 6.26
C ALA A 26 37.23 16.68 6.67
N PHE A 27 36.90 15.75 5.77
CA PHE A 27 35.92 14.69 6.03
C PHE A 27 36.24 13.90 7.30
N ILE A 28 37.54 13.63 7.54
CA ILE A 28 38.00 12.86 8.69
C ILE A 28 37.56 13.44 10.05
N THR A 29 37.39 14.76 10.17
CA THR A 29 36.98 15.38 11.44
C THR A 29 35.51 15.17 11.76
N VAL A 30 34.67 14.92 10.74
CA VAL A 30 33.22 14.72 10.85
C VAL A 30 32.82 13.26 10.59
N ALA A 31 33.76 12.43 10.13
CA ALA A 31 33.55 11.03 9.79
C ALA A 31 32.91 10.23 10.93
N PHE A 32 33.33 10.44 12.18
CA PHE A 32 32.73 9.75 13.33
C PHE A 32 31.24 10.09 13.50
N LEU A 33 30.87 11.37 13.34
CA LEU A 33 29.48 11.81 13.43
C LEU A 33 28.64 11.21 12.29
N ILE A 34 29.12 11.31 11.05
CA ILE A 34 28.41 10.75 9.88
C ILE A 34 28.28 9.23 10.00
N GLY A 35 29.37 8.53 10.31
CA GLY A 35 29.40 7.08 10.41
C GLY A 35 28.48 6.54 11.50
N SER A 36 28.44 7.19 12.68
CA SER A 36 27.54 6.80 13.76
C SER A 36 26.06 6.95 13.38
N VAL A 37 25.69 8.04 12.72
CA VAL A 37 24.30 8.29 12.29
C VAL A 37 23.90 7.32 11.17
N PHE A 38 24.79 7.02 10.22
CA PHE A 38 24.56 6.02 9.19
C PHE A 38 24.39 4.61 9.76
N LEU A 39 25.22 4.25 10.75
CA LEU A 39 25.13 2.95 11.40
C LEU A 39 23.83 2.81 12.20
N LEU A 40 23.43 3.84 12.95
CA LEU A 40 22.14 3.87 13.65
C LEU A 40 20.97 3.78 12.65
N MET A 41 21.02 4.51 11.54
CA MET A 41 20.01 4.45 10.49
C MET A 41 19.91 3.03 9.91
N GLY A 42 21.04 2.42 9.54
CA GLY A 42 21.09 1.08 8.98
C GLY A 42 20.52 0.02 9.94
N ILE A 43 20.87 0.07 11.22
CA ILE A 43 20.30 -0.83 12.24
C ILE A 43 18.78 -0.66 12.33
N CYS A 44 18.30 0.59 12.36
CA CYS A 44 16.87 0.87 12.44
C CYS A 44 16.12 0.34 11.22
N GLU A 45 16.65 0.53 10.02
CA GLU A 45 16.06 0.05 8.77
C GLU A 45 16.08 -1.46 8.66
N ILE A 46 17.14 -2.13 9.12
CA ILE A 46 17.20 -3.60 9.19
C ILE A 46 16.11 -4.14 10.12
N ILE A 47 15.95 -3.56 11.32
CA ILE A 47 14.91 -3.98 12.27
C ILE A 47 13.51 -3.78 11.67
N VAL A 48 13.30 -2.69 10.96
CA VAL A 48 12.02 -2.38 10.30
C VAL A 48 11.77 -3.32 9.13
N GLY A 49 12.78 -3.59 8.30
CA GLY A 49 12.70 -4.47 7.15
C GLY A 49 12.43 -5.93 7.52
N ILE A 50 13.03 -6.43 8.61
CA ILE A 50 12.77 -7.79 9.12
C ILE A 50 11.34 -7.93 9.68
N LYS A 51 10.79 -6.86 10.26
CA LYS A 51 9.45 -6.85 10.86
C LYS A 51 8.34 -6.50 9.86
N ALA A 52 8.69 -5.97 8.68
CA ALA A 52 7.75 -5.76 7.60
C ALA A 52 7.44 -7.13 6.96
N ASP A 53 6.17 -7.54 6.97
CA ASP A 53 5.76 -8.83 6.42
C ASP A 53 6.15 -8.90 4.92
N PHE A 54 6.94 -9.91 4.55
CA PHE A 54 7.60 -9.99 3.24
C PHE A 54 6.62 -10.29 2.08
N ASP A 55 5.36 -10.54 2.40
CA ASP A 55 4.48 -11.35 1.55
C ASP A 55 3.57 -10.54 0.60
N ILE A 56 3.60 -9.19 0.62
CA ILE A 56 2.55 -8.41 -0.08
C ILE A 56 3.07 -7.39 -1.10
N THR A 57 4.35 -6.97 -1.14
CA THR A 57 4.70 -5.88 -2.09
C THR A 57 6.15 -5.70 -2.52
N GLY A 58 7.12 -6.53 -2.12
CA GLY A 58 8.55 -6.31 -2.46
C GLY A 58 9.18 -5.04 -1.85
N ARG A 59 8.37 -4.12 -1.29
CA ARG A 59 8.80 -2.89 -0.59
C ARG A 59 9.60 -3.17 0.68
N GLY A 60 9.27 -4.23 1.41
CA GLY A 60 10.02 -4.66 2.60
C GLY A 60 11.47 -5.06 2.29
N PHE A 61 11.68 -5.71 1.13
CA PHE A 61 13.02 -6.05 0.65
C PHE A 61 13.84 -4.81 0.31
N GLY A 62 13.21 -3.79 -0.30
CA GLY A 62 13.86 -2.50 -0.58
C GLY A 62 14.33 -1.79 0.69
N ILE A 63 13.48 -1.69 1.71
CA ILE A 63 13.85 -1.08 3.00
C ILE A 63 14.99 -1.86 3.69
N LEU A 64 14.98 -3.18 3.58
CA LEU A 64 16.04 -4.03 4.15
C LEU A 64 17.37 -3.87 3.40
N SER A 65 17.37 -3.91 2.07
CA SER A 65 18.60 -3.74 1.26
C SER A 65 19.25 -2.40 1.53
N ASP A 66 18.42 -1.38 1.61
CA ASP A 66 18.78 -0.02 1.95
C ASP A 66 19.44 0.09 3.33
N GLY A 67 18.85 -0.54 4.34
CA GLY A 67 19.39 -0.55 5.70
C GLY A 67 20.73 -1.28 5.80
N ILE A 68 20.90 -2.37 5.04
CA ILE A 68 22.17 -3.10 4.96
C ILE A 68 23.25 -2.19 4.36
N ILE A 69 22.98 -1.52 3.25
CA ILE A 69 23.98 -0.68 2.60
C ILE A 69 24.32 0.53 3.46
N ALA A 70 23.33 1.20 4.06
CA ALA A 70 23.56 2.30 4.99
C ALA A 70 24.40 1.87 6.21
N GLY A 71 24.12 0.68 6.75
CA GLY A 71 24.90 0.08 7.83
C GLY A 71 26.35 -0.20 7.43
N VAL A 72 26.58 -0.78 6.25
CA VAL A 72 27.92 -1.03 5.71
C VAL A 72 28.69 0.27 5.49
N ILE A 73 28.06 1.29 4.89
CA ILE A 73 28.67 2.62 4.71
C ILE A 73 29.06 3.20 6.08
N GLY A 74 28.18 3.10 7.08
CA GLY A 74 28.46 3.54 8.45
C GLY A 74 29.70 2.85 9.05
N ILE A 75 29.79 1.52 8.93
CA ILE A 75 30.95 0.75 9.40
C ILE A 75 32.24 1.16 8.67
N VAL A 76 32.20 1.29 7.34
CA VAL A 76 33.36 1.67 6.53
C VAL A 76 33.87 3.07 6.94
N ILE A 77 32.97 4.01 7.20
CA ILE A 77 33.35 5.35 7.68
C ILE A 77 33.96 5.26 9.09
N LEU A 78 33.35 4.51 10.00
CA LEU A 78 33.81 4.39 11.40
C LEU A 78 35.17 3.68 11.53
N THR A 79 35.48 2.75 10.62
CA THR A 79 36.77 2.07 10.57
C THR A 79 37.90 2.95 10.03
N GLY A 80 37.60 4.17 9.57
CA GLY A 80 38.59 5.13 9.09
C GLY A 80 39.20 4.78 7.73
N GLN A 81 38.59 3.86 6.97
CA GLN A 81 39.06 3.47 5.63
C GLN A 81 38.90 4.60 4.59
N ILE A 82 37.98 5.52 4.85
CA ILE A 82 37.73 6.70 4.00
C ILE A 82 38.45 7.90 4.61
N VAL A 83 39.69 8.12 4.16
CA VAL A 83 40.54 9.21 4.66
C VAL A 83 40.48 10.44 3.75
N SER A 84 40.30 10.24 2.44
CA SER A 84 40.31 11.36 1.49
C SER A 84 38.92 11.91 1.24
N ASP A 85 38.82 13.24 1.18
CA ASP A 85 37.58 13.96 0.88
C ASP A 85 37.01 13.55 -0.49
N THR A 86 37.88 13.29 -1.47
CA THR A 86 37.49 12.85 -2.81
C THR A 86 36.89 11.46 -2.80
N THR A 87 37.49 10.51 -2.07
CA THR A 87 36.93 9.15 -1.94
C THR A 87 35.59 9.18 -1.23
N ALA A 88 35.47 9.96 -0.14
CA ALA A 88 34.19 10.13 0.56
C ALA A 88 33.12 10.67 -0.40
N GLN A 89 33.43 11.74 -1.12
CA GLN A 89 32.53 12.34 -2.09
C GLN A 89 32.07 11.33 -3.16
N SER A 90 32.99 10.52 -3.71
CA SER A 90 32.64 9.50 -4.70
C SER A 90 31.73 8.40 -4.14
N ILE A 91 31.95 7.98 -2.89
CA ILE A 91 31.10 6.96 -2.23
C ILE A 91 29.68 7.50 -2.03
N PHE A 92 29.54 8.73 -1.53
CA PHE A 92 28.23 9.37 -1.36
C PHE A 92 27.53 9.61 -2.70
N ALA A 93 28.27 9.98 -3.75
CA ALA A 93 27.72 10.11 -5.10
C ALA A 93 27.23 8.77 -5.63
N MET A 94 28.02 7.70 -5.49
CA MET A 94 27.63 6.36 -5.93
C MET A 94 26.40 5.86 -5.18
N TRP A 95 26.36 6.07 -3.87
CA TRP A 95 25.20 5.75 -3.04
C TRP A 95 23.94 6.48 -3.52
N LEU A 96 24.04 7.80 -3.72
CA LEU A 96 22.92 8.63 -4.16
C LEU A 96 22.41 8.22 -5.56
N LEU A 97 23.31 7.81 -6.47
CA LEU A 97 22.94 7.25 -7.78
C LEU A 97 22.19 5.92 -7.63
N ILE A 98 22.74 4.97 -6.89
CA ILE A 98 22.14 3.65 -6.69
C ILE A 98 20.72 3.81 -6.13
N GLU A 99 20.58 4.67 -5.13
CA GLU A 99 19.31 4.92 -4.47
C GLU A 99 18.27 5.58 -5.36
N GLY A 100 18.68 6.57 -6.15
CA GLY A 100 17.80 7.22 -7.12
C GLY A 100 17.32 6.23 -8.19
N VAL A 101 18.22 5.40 -8.73
CA VAL A 101 17.90 4.44 -9.80
C VAL A 101 17.01 3.29 -9.30
N LEU A 102 17.35 2.68 -8.15
CA LEU A 102 16.57 1.59 -7.58
C LEU A 102 15.15 2.03 -7.22
N SER A 103 15.01 3.25 -6.67
CA SER A 103 13.71 3.77 -6.28
C SER A 103 12.80 4.12 -7.46
N ILE A 104 13.37 4.53 -8.61
CA ILE A 104 12.59 4.72 -9.84
C ILE A 104 12.05 3.38 -10.35
N ARG A 105 12.82 2.30 -10.25
CA ARG A 105 12.37 0.96 -10.69
C ARG A 105 11.16 0.47 -9.89
N THR A 106 11.07 0.82 -8.62
CA THR A 106 9.98 0.40 -7.73
C THR A 106 8.72 1.22 -7.88
N ASN A 107 8.79 2.43 -8.43
CA ASN A 107 7.61 3.27 -8.69
C ASN A 107 7.12 3.09 -10.13
N SER A 108 5.80 3.17 -10.33
CA SER A 108 5.22 3.33 -11.67
C SER A 108 5.75 4.61 -12.31
N LEU A 109 6.39 4.47 -13.47
CA LEU A 109 6.85 5.59 -14.31
C LEU A 109 5.70 6.35 -14.99
N ASP A 110 4.46 5.96 -14.73
CA ASP A 110 3.27 6.59 -15.29
C ASP A 110 2.93 7.88 -14.52
N VAL A 111 3.54 8.98 -14.96
CA VAL A 111 3.37 10.32 -14.36
C VAL A 111 1.92 10.81 -14.45
N TYR A 112 1.13 10.32 -15.41
CA TYR A 112 -0.23 10.81 -15.65
C TYR A 112 -1.27 10.16 -14.72
N HIS A 113 -1.05 8.91 -14.32
CA HIS A 113 -1.93 8.17 -13.41
C HIS A 113 -1.42 8.05 -11.98
N ASN A 114 -0.20 8.54 -11.69
CA ASN A 114 0.38 8.51 -10.35
C ASN A 114 -0.35 9.46 -9.38
N THR A 115 -0.33 9.07 -8.11
CA THR A 115 -0.69 9.96 -7.00
C THR A 115 0.34 11.09 -6.84
N LEU A 116 -0.08 12.18 -6.17
CA LEU A 116 0.80 13.32 -5.88
C LEU A 116 2.03 12.89 -5.04
N GLU A 117 1.86 11.90 -4.17
CA GLU A 117 2.94 11.34 -3.36
C GLU A 117 3.97 10.59 -4.21
N GLU A 118 3.52 9.75 -5.14
CA GLU A 118 4.40 9.01 -6.06
C GLU A 118 5.16 9.94 -7.01
N ASN A 119 4.48 10.98 -7.54
CA ASN A 119 5.11 11.95 -8.43
C ASN A 119 6.19 12.79 -7.70
N THR A 120 5.93 13.17 -6.45
CA THR A 120 6.92 13.93 -5.67
C THR A 120 8.10 13.06 -5.21
N SER A 121 7.90 11.77 -4.96
CA SER A 121 8.99 10.80 -4.73
C SER A 121 9.82 10.58 -6.00
N LEU A 122 9.18 10.51 -7.17
CA LEU A 122 9.85 10.42 -8.47
C LEU A 122 10.71 11.66 -8.75
N LEU A 123 10.18 12.87 -8.51
CA LEU A 123 10.92 14.12 -8.64
C LEU A 123 12.17 14.14 -7.73
N LEU A 124 12.01 13.71 -6.48
CA LEU A 124 13.12 13.63 -5.54
C LEU A 124 14.20 12.65 -6.00
N ASN A 125 13.81 11.49 -6.53
CA ASN A 125 14.75 10.50 -7.05
C ASN A 125 15.51 11.03 -8.28
N ILE A 126 14.85 11.77 -9.17
CA ILE A 126 15.52 12.46 -10.28
C ILE A 126 16.52 13.49 -9.76
N LEU A 127 16.15 14.29 -8.77
CA LEU A 127 17.05 15.27 -8.15
C LEU A 127 18.28 14.60 -7.52
N MET A 128 18.10 13.45 -6.86
CA MET A 128 19.19 12.64 -6.32
C MET A 128 20.14 12.18 -7.42
N ILE A 129 19.63 11.66 -8.54
CA ILE A 129 20.45 11.22 -9.68
C ILE A 129 21.23 12.40 -10.26
N LEU A 130 20.58 13.54 -10.50
CA LEU A 130 21.23 14.72 -11.04
C LEU A 130 22.35 15.24 -10.11
N LEU A 131 22.09 15.31 -8.80
CA LEU A 131 23.09 15.71 -7.82
C LEU A 131 24.26 14.72 -7.79
N ALA A 132 23.97 13.43 -7.91
CA ALA A 132 24.99 12.41 -7.85
C ALA A 132 25.92 12.45 -9.09
N VAL A 133 25.34 12.58 -10.29
CA VAL A 133 26.11 12.82 -11.53
C VAL A 133 26.94 14.09 -11.40
N TYR A 134 26.34 15.18 -10.92
CA TYR A 134 27.05 16.43 -10.68
C TYR A 134 28.25 16.25 -9.74
N THR A 135 28.06 15.49 -8.67
CA THR A 135 29.10 15.24 -7.66
C THR A 135 30.29 14.46 -8.23
N PHE A 136 30.09 13.60 -9.23
CA PHE A 136 31.20 12.95 -9.95
C PHE A 136 32.02 13.93 -10.79
N PHE A 137 31.37 14.88 -11.45
CA PHE A 137 32.02 15.86 -12.32
C PHE A 137 32.47 17.14 -11.58
N ASN A 138 32.34 17.20 -10.25
CA ASN A 138 32.60 18.40 -9.45
C ASN A 138 33.95 19.06 -9.76
N VAL A 139 35.02 18.26 -9.89
CA VAL A 139 36.39 18.75 -10.17
C VAL A 139 36.49 19.48 -11.52
N SER A 140 35.65 19.11 -12.49
CA SER A 140 35.64 19.69 -13.85
C SER A 140 34.62 20.81 -14.02
N THR A 141 33.72 21.04 -13.05
CA THR A 141 32.64 22.03 -13.17
C THR A 141 32.86 23.22 -12.23
N PHE A 142 32.08 23.34 -11.14
CA PHE A 142 32.14 24.49 -10.23
C PHE A 142 33.07 24.26 -9.02
N ASN A 143 33.58 23.04 -8.84
CA ASN A 143 34.56 22.70 -7.80
C ASN A 143 34.13 23.14 -6.39
N PHE A 144 32.90 22.78 -6.00
CA PHE A 144 32.43 22.99 -4.64
C PHE A 144 33.22 22.13 -3.65
N LYS A 145 33.29 22.58 -2.41
CA LYS A 145 33.91 21.80 -1.33
C LYS A 145 33.18 20.47 -1.16
N ALA A 146 33.95 19.37 -1.08
CA ALA A 146 33.43 18.01 -0.96
C ALA A 146 32.42 17.84 0.19
N MET A 147 32.71 18.44 1.35
CA MET A 147 31.83 18.39 2.53
C MET A 147 30.44 18.99 2.30
N ILE A 148 30.34 20.04 1.48
CA ILE A 148 29.04 20.63 1.13
C ILE A 148 28.23 19.63 0.30
N LEU A 149 28.86 18.97 -0.68
CA LEU A 149 28.18 17.98 -1.53
C LEU A 149 27.76 16.74 -0.75
N ILE A 150 28.63 16.24 0.13
CA ILE A 150 28.31 15.16 1.06
C ILE A 150 27.13 15.57 1.95
N GLY A 151 27.14 16.79 2.50
CA GLY A 151 26.05 17.30 3.31
C GLY A 151 24.71 17.35 2.58
N ILE A 152 24.68 17.86 1.34
CA ILE A 152 23.46 17.88 0.51
C ILE A 152 23.00 16.44 0.21
N ALA A 153 23.91 15.53 -0.13
CA ALA A 153 23.57 14.13 -0.38
C ALA A 153 22.94 13.44 0.85
N ILE A 154 23.48 13.70 2.04
CA ILE A 154 22.93 13.19 3.31
C ILE A 154 21.55 13.78 3.58
N ILE A 155 21.33 15.08 3.33
CA ILE A 155 20.01 15.72 3.49
C ILE A 155 18.98 15.09 2.54
N LEU A 156 19.31 14.97 1.25
CA LEU A 156 18.38 14.39 0.27
C LEU A 156 18.03 12.95 0.62
N THR A 157 19.04 12.16 1.00
CA THR A 157 18.83 10.78 1.44
C THR A 157 17.93 10.77 2.68
N GLY A 158 18.25 11.56 3.71
CA GLY A 158 17.45 11.65 4.94
C GLY A 158 16.01 12.08 4.68
N PHE A 159 15.78 13.05 3.79
CA PHE A 159 14.45 13.51 3.42
C PHE A 159 13.65 12.43 2.70
N ARG A 160 14.27 11.66 1.80
CA ARG A 160 13.64 10.47 1.19
C ARG A 160 13.22 9.47 2.25
N ARG A 161 14.13 9.10 3.17
CA ARG A 161 13.85 8.16 4.27
C ARG A 161 12.74 8.61 5.18
N PHE A 162 12.70 9.92 5.47
CA PHE A 162 11.64 10.52 6.26
C PHE A 162 10.27 10.35 5.62
N ARG A 163 10.18 10.52 4.29
CA ARG A 163 8.93 10.30 3.54
C ARG A 163 8.52 8.82 3.54
N THR A 164 9.44 7.92 3.25
CA THR A 164 9.18 6.47 3.32
C THR A 164 8.67 6.07 4.71
N SER A 165 9.12 6.73 5.78
CA SER A 165 8.61 6.47 7.13
C SER A 165 7.11 6.81 7.33
N PHE A 166 6.53 7.68 6.52
CA PHE A 166 5.08 7.94 6.52
C PHE A 166 4.32 6.89 5.72
N GLU A 167 4.93 6.31 4.68
CA GLU A 167 4.30 5.29 3.84
C GLU A 167 4.25 3.90 4.48
N ILE A 168 5.03 3.64 5.55
CA ILE A 168 4.95 2.38 6.31
C ILE A 168 3.61 2.32 7.05
N GLU A 169 2.58 1.85 6.35
CA GLU A 169 1.25 1.59 6.91
C GLU A 169 1.28 0.30 7.74
N TYR A 170 0.70 0.36 8.94
CA TYR A 170 0.75 -0.73 9.90
C TYR A 170 -0.23 -1.82 9.49
N ILE A 171 0.22 -2.80 8.69
CA ILE A 171 -0.53 -4.05 8.53
C ILE A 171 -0.47 -4.72 9.90
N ARG A 172 -1.59 -4.73 10.64
CA ARG A 172 -1.65 -5.42 11.94
C ARG A 172 -1.21 -6.88 11.75
N PRO A 173 -0.47 -7.46 12.71
CA PRO A 173 -0.12 -8.88 12.65
C PRO A 173 -1.39 -9.71 12.46
N ARG A 174 -1.40 -10.53 11.39
CA ARG A 174 -2.51 -11.39 10.93
C ARG A 174 -3.07 -12.32 12.02
N PHE A 175 -2.37 -12.48 13.14
CA PHE A 175 -2.76 -13.30 14.28
C PHE A 175 -3.98 -12.79 15.06
N LEU A 176 -4.27 -11.47 15.09
CA LEU A 176 -5.47 -10.94 15.74
C LEU A 176 -6.67 -10.82 14.79
N THR A 177 -6.41 -10.62 13.49
CA THR A 177 -7.45 -10.41 12.48
C THR A 177 -7.90 -11.70 11.81
N GLY A 178 -7.10 -12.77 11.78
CA GLY A 178 -7.50 -14.02 11.11
C GLY A 178 -8.82 -14.63 11.63
N ASN A 179 -9.14 -14.44 12.90
CA ASN A 179 -10.44 -14.84 13.44
C ASN A 179 -11.55 -13.81 13.19
N GLN A 180 -11.23 -12.52 13.10
CA GLN A 180 -12.21 -11.46 12.79
C GLN A 180 -12.56 -11.43 11.30
N ASP A 181 -11.58 -11.58 10.41
CA ASP A 181 -11.78 -11.69 8.97
C ASP A 181 -12.55 -12.97 8.62
N ARG A 182 -12.25 -14.10 9.29
CA ARG A 182 -13.07 -15.33 9.18
C ARG A 182 -14.47 -15.16 9.75
N LEU A 183 -14.65 -14.36 10.80
CA LEU A 183 -15.97 -14.05 11.36
C LEU A 183 -16.77 -13.17 10.40
N ASP A 184 -16.16 -12.15 9.80
CA ASP A 184 -16.79 -11.25 8.85
C ASP A 184 -17.12 -11.97 7.53
N GLU A 185 -16.26 -12.88 7.07
CA GLU A 185 -16.52 -13.75 5.92
C GLU A 185 -17.67 -14.73 6.21
N ALA A 186 -17.67 -15.38 7.39
CA ALA A 186 -18.77 -16.25 7.82
C ALA A 186 -20.11 -15.49 7.98
N LEU A 187 -20.09 -14.27 8.54
CA LEU A 187 -21.27 -13.41 8.64
C LEU A 187 -21.78 -12.95 7.27
N ALA A 188 -20.88 -12.72 6.31
CA ALA A 188 -21.24 -12.39 4.93
C ALA A 188 -21.84 -13.59 4.20
N GLU A 189 -21.32 -14.80 4.41
CA GLU A 189 -21.89 -16.05 3.90
C GLU A 189 -23.27 -16.33 4.50
N GLU A 190 -23.45 -16.13 5.81
CA GLU A 190 -24.74 -16.29 6.48
C GLU A 190 -25.78 -15.31 5.90
N LYS A 191 -25.42 -14.04 5.71
CA LYS A 191 -26.31 -13.06 5.05
C LYS A 191 -26.68 -13.45 3.63
N ARG A 192 -25.75 -14.02 2.85
CA ARG A 192 -26.02 -14.51 1.48
C ARG A 192 -26.93 -15.74 1.50
N ALA A 193 -26.74 -16.66 2.44
CA ALA A 193 -27.60 -17.83 2.61
C ALA A 193 -29.03 -17.43 3.03
N LEU A 194 -29.15 -16.48 3.96
CA LEU A 194 -30.44 -15.91 4.40
C LEU A 194 -31.15 -15.16 3.26
N ALA A 195 -30.41 -14.42 2.43
CA ALA A 195 -30.98 -13.76 1.26
C ALA A 195 -31.56 -14.78 0.26
N LYS A 196 -30.82 -15.84 -0.07
CA LYS A 196 -31.30 -16.93 -0.94
C LYS A 196 -32.51 -17.65 -0.34
N ALA A 197 -32.51 -17.92 0.96
CA ALA A 197 -33.65 -18.52 1.65
C ALA A 197 -34.90 -17.62 1.60
N LYS A 198 -34.73 -16.31 1.78
CA LYS A 198 -35.83 -15.33 1.72
C LYS A 198 -36.42 -15.23 0.30
N GLU A 199 -35.58 -15.31 -0.72
CA GLU A 199 -36.02 -15.41 -2.12
C GLU A 199 -36.80 -16.70 -2.37
N GLY A 200 -36.30 -17.85 -1.91
CA GLY A 200 -37.02 -19.13 -1.99
C GLY A 200 -38.40 -19.11 -1.31
N ILE A 201 -38.51 -18.49 -0.13
CA ILE A 201 -39.81 -18.31 0.56
C ILE A 201 -40.75 -17.41 -0.25
N ARG A 202 -40.23 -16.37 -0.92
CA ARG A 202 -41.03 -15.47 -1.75
C ARG A 202 -41.55 -16.19 -3.00
N GLU A 203 -40.72 -17.01 -3.64
CA GLU A 203 -41.13 -17.84 -4.78
C GLU A 203 -42.19 -18.86 -4.40
N GLN A 204 -42.01 -19.55 -3.25
CA GLN A 204 -42.98 -20.51 -2.74
C GLN A 204 -44.35 -19.84 -2.44
N LYS A 205 -44.34 -18.67 -1.80
CA LYS A 205 -45.58 -17.89 -1.54
C LYS A 205 -46.26 -17.46 -2.84
N ASN A 206 -45.49 -17.08 -3.85
CA ASN A 206 -46.05 -16.73 -5.17
C ASN A 206 -46.65 -17.94 -5.87
N ALA A 207 -46.01 -19.11 -5.81
CA ALA A 207 -46.55 -20.36 -6.33
C ALA A 207 -47.85 -20.76 -5.62
N GLN A 208 -47.91 -20.64 -4.29
CA GLN A 208 -49.13 -20.89 -3.51
C GLN A 208 -50.27 -19.95 -3.90
N ARG A 209 -50.00 -18.65 -4.10
CA ARG A 209 -51.01 -17.69 -4.59
C ARG A 209 -51.54 -18.05 -5.97
N ARG A 210 -50.68 -18.53 -6.88
CA ARG A 210 -51.10 -19.02 -8.21
C ARG A 210 -52.01 -20.25 -8.09
N ILE A 211 -51.62 -21.22 -7.25
CA ILE A 211 -52.43 -22.41 -7.00
C ILE A 211 -53.80 -22.03 -6.40
N GLN A 212 -53.83 -21.08 -5.48
CA GLN A 212 -55.06 -20.60 -4.86
C GLN A 212 -56.01 -19.96 -5.89
N LYS A 213 -55.50 -19.09 -6.76
CA LYS A 213 -56.30 -18.49 -7.85
C LYS A 213 -56.84 -19.55 -8.82
N ILE A 214 -56.05 -20.56 -9.16
CA ILE A 214 -56.51 -21.66 -10.03
C ILE A 214 -57.63 -22.45 -9.35
N LYS A 215 -57.52 -22.69 -8.03
CA LYS A 215 -58.59 -23.35 -7.25
C LYS A 215 -59.87 -22.52 -7.21
N GLU A 216 -59.76 -21.21 -7.06
CA GLU A 216 -60.89 -20.28 -7.08
C GLU A 216 -61.58 -20.29 -8.44
N ASN A 217 -60.84 -20.12 -9.54
CA ASN A 217 -61.39 -20.19 -10.90
C ASN A 217 -62.06 -21.55 -11.19
N MET A 218 -61.45 -22.66 -10.76
CA MET A 218 -62.06 -23.99 -10.89
C MET A 218 -63.36 -24.14 -10.07
N ALA A 219 -63.48 -23.45 -8.93
CA ALA A 219 -64.68 -23.46 -8.13
C ALA A 219 -65.79 -22.65 -8.81
N GLU A 220 -65.48 -21.46 -9.32
CA GLU A 220 -66.40 -20.62 -10.10
C GLU A 220 -66.92 -21.36 -11.34
N GLU A 221 -66.04 -22.01 -12.12
CA GLU A 221 -66.44 -22.81 -13.28
C GLU A 221 -67.38 -23.97 -12.88
N ARG A 222 -67.11 -24.62 -11.75
CA ARG A 222 -67.98 -25.69 -11.23
C ARG A 222 -69.35 -25.16 -10.80
N GLU A 223 -69.41 -23.97 -10.21
CA GLU A 223 -70.69 -23.33 -9.85
C GLU A 223 -71.50 -22.96 -11.09
N VAL A 224 -70.86 -22.35 -12.11
CA VAL A 224 -71.51 -22.04 -13.39
C VAL A 224 -72.04 -23.30 -14.08
N LEU A 225 -71.25 -24.38 -14.10
CA LEU A 225 -71.70 -25.67 -14.64
C LEU A 225 -72.88 -26.26 -13.84
N ARG A 226 -72.86 -26.11 -12.51
CA ARG A 226 -73.94 -26.56 -11.62
C ARG A 226 -75.22 -25.76 -11.88
N GLU A 227 -75.14 -24.44 -11.97
CA GLU A 227 -76.27 -23.57 -12.33
C GLU A 227 -76.82 -23.89 -13.73
N ALA A 228 -75.94 -24.12 -14.71
CA ALA A 228 -76.33 -24.53 -16.06
C ALA A 228 -77.05 -25.89 -16.05
N SER A 229 -76.59 -26.86 -15.25
CA SER A 229 -77.25 -28.16 -15.10
C SER A 229 -78.64 -28.05 -14.44
N ILE A 230 -78.78 -27.21 -13.41
CA ILE A 230 -80.06 -26.93 -12.74
C ILE A 230 -81.04 -26.24 -13.70
N ARG A 231 -80.55 -25.31 -14.52
CA ARG A 231 -81.35 -24.63 -15.54
C ARG A 231 -81.84 -25.60 -16.62
N ARG A 232 -80.99 -26.54 -17.07
CA ARG A 232 -81.39 -27.61 -18.00
C ARG A 232 -82.47 -28.51 -17.40
N MET A 233 -82.30 -28.96 -16.15
CA MET A 233 -83.32 -29.76 -15.46
C MET A 233 -84.67 -29.02 -15.28
N ARG A 234 -84.65 -27.70 -15.03
CA ARG A 234 -85.90 -26.90 -15.00
C ARG A 234 -86.58 -26.84 -16.37
N ILE A 235 -85.81 -26.67 -17.45
CA ILE A 235 -86.35 -26.62 -18.81
C ILE A 235 -86.97 -27.96 -19.19
N GLU A 236 -86.33 -29.08 -18.83
CA GLU A 236 -86.88 -30.43 -19.05
C GLU A 236 -88.17 -30.67 -18.27
N LYS A 237 -88.21 -30.30 -16.99
CA LYS A 237 -89.44 -30.39 -16.18
C LYS A 237 -90.59 -29.54 -16.73
N ILE A 238 -90.31 -28.38 -17.32
CA ILE A 238 -91.33 -27.54 -17.97
C ILE A 238 -91.83 -28.20 -19.26
N LYS A 239 -90.96 -28.87 -20.02
CA LYS A 239 -91.36 -29.63 -21.22
C LYS A 239 -92.20 -30.86 -20.87
N GLU A 240 -91.91 -31.56 -19.78
CA GLU A 240 -92.73 -32.69 -19.31
C GLU A 240 -94.10 -32.26 -18.79
N LYS A 241 -94.22 -31.06 -18.23
CA LYS A 241 -95.50 -30.54 -17.69
C LYS A 241 -96.45 -29.98 -18.76
N ASN A 242 -95.95 -29.74 -19.97
CA ASN A 242 -96.71 -29.22 -21.12
C ASN A 242 -97.06 -30.30 -22.15
N LYS A 243 -96.94 -31.58 -21.77
CA LYS A 243 -97.32 -32.75 -22.56
C LYS A 243 -98.44 -33.48 -21.84
#